data_AF-A0A7X7SUW7-F1
#
_entry.id   AF-A0A7X7SUW7-F1
#
_cell.length_a   1.000
_cell.length_b   1.000
_cell.length_c   1.000
_cell.angle_alpha   90.00
_cell.angle_beta   90.00
_cell.angle_gamma   90.00
#
_symmetry.space_group_name_H-M   'P 1'
#
loop_
_entity.id
_entity.type
_entity.pdbx_description
1 polymer ?
#
loop_
_entity_poly.entity_id
_entity_poly.type
_entity_poly.pdbx_seq_one_letter_code
_entity_poly.pdbx_strand_id
1 'polypeptide(L)'
;MRITIPHLGNVYLAVKILFDSLGLDYVIPPLNSREALSLGSKYSPEEICLPFKLMVGNYIAGVESGADTVLLVGSCGPCRFGEYPELQIRIMKQLGYDVDFIVLDPVQSIGLNELFKRIRKVGLESGKSALSKIGSVFLAYNAMRLIDEIEASAHAIAGYETNPGEAKNLLSSCKKEVFSCSDPVKAVKILNQYRNRIKTIPADYSKKPLKIAVMGEIYTVIEPFSNLYIEDILMDMGVSTVRRLTPTWWLKDMLLKTINLNSRELLKASNEFLPLYIGGHARECIGEAVLAAKEQMDGAIQIFPMGCMPEIVSKSILPSIAQKKKLPVLSLVVDEMTGEAGYLTRIEAFLDLLERRREHVCTRC
;
A
#
# COMPACT_ATOMS: atom_id res chain seq x y z
N MET A 1 26.29 10.17 -2.65
CA MET A 1 25.38 9.28 -3.41
C MET A 1 24.11 10.02 -3.75
N ARG A 2 23.47 9.69 -4.87
CA ARG A 2 22.15 10.20 -5.27
C ARG A 2 21.14 9.07 -5.28
N ILE A 3 20.21 9.10 -4.33
CA ILE A 3 19.37 7.95 -3.98
C ILE A 3 18.03 7.96 -4.73
N THR A 4 17.58 6.82 -5.25
CA THR A 4 16.21 6.59 -5.68
C THR A 4 15.53 5.50 -4.86
N ILE A 5 14.19 5.50 -4.84
CA ILE A 5 13.35 4.49 -4.19
C ILE A 5 12.23 4.07 -5.15
N PRO A 6 11.76 2.81 -5.10
CA PRO A 6 10.56 2.43 -5.84
C PRO A 6 9.30 3.01 -5.19
N HIS A 7 8.22 3.11 -5.95
CA HIS A 7 6.91 3.48 -5.42
C HIS A 7 6.29 2.32 -4.65
N LEU A 8 5.66 2.67 -3.53
CA LEU A 8 4.93 1.77 -2.62
C LEU A 8 3.80 2.56 -1.97
N GLY A 9 2.75 2.85 -2.75
CA GLY A 9 1.69 3.77 -2.32
C GLY A 9 2.26 5.15 -1.99
N ASN A 10 1.85 5.75 -0.87
CA ASN A 10 2.32 7.09 -0.50
C ASN A 10 3.64 7.14 0.29
N VAL A 11 4.40 6.03 0.36
CA VAL A 11 5.68 5.98 1.07
C VAL A 11 6.67 7.03 0.52
N TYR A 12 6.60 7.34 -0.78
CA TYR A 12 7.47 8.35 -1.39
C TYR A 12 7.35 9.74 -0.75
N LEU A 13 6.18 10.12 -0.22
CA LEU A 13 6.01 11.40 0.48
C LEU A 13 6.76 11.41 1.82
N ALA A 14 6.66 10.32 2.58
CA ALA A 14 7.37 10.18 3.84
C ALA A 14 8.89 10.11 3.64
N VAL A 15 9.33 9.39 2.60
CA VAL A 15 10.76 9.30 2.23
C VAL A 15 11.28 10.65 1.74
N LYS A 16 10.50 11.38 0.94
CA LYS A 16 10.86 12.75 0.54
C LYS A 16 11.10 13.64 1.77
N ILE A 17 10.16 13.65 2.71
CA ILE A 17 10.28 14.40 3.98
C ILE A 17 11.51 13.95 4.77
N LEU A 18 11.80 12.65 4.81
CA LEU A 18 13.00 12.11 5.46
C LEU A 18 14.27 12.62 4.81
N PHE A 19 14.38 12.51 3.49
CA PHE A 19 15.59 12.88 2.74
C PHE A 19 15.83 14.38 2.74
N ASP A 20 14.79 15.20 2.54
CA ASP A 20 14.86 16.66 2.72
C ASP A 20 15.30 17.02 4.15
N SER A 21 14.74 16.35 5.17
CA SER A 21 15.12 16.56 6.56
C SER A 21 16.54 16.07 6.87
N LEU A 22 17.08 15.10 6.13
CA LEU A 22 18.46 14.65 6.29
C LEU A 22 19.45 15.46 5.45
N GLY A 23 18.97 16.24 4.47
CA GLY A 23 19.80 16.93 3.49
C GLY A 23 20.49 15.96 2.53
N LEU A 24 19.83 14.86 2.17
CA LEU A 24 20.34 13.88 1.21
C LEU A 24 20.00 14.31 -0.22
N ASP A 25 20.85 13.96 -1.18
CA ASP A 25 20.53 14.07 -2.60
C ASP A 25 19.75 12.82 -3.05
N TYR A 26 18.64 13.04 -3.75
CA TYR A 26 17.74 11.99 -4.15
C TYR A 26 16.95 12.32 -5.41
N VAL A 27 16.35 11.28 -5.98
CA VAL A 27 15.40 11.34 -7.07
C VAL A 27 14.19 10.50 -6.68
N ILE A 28 12.99 11.09 -6.73
CA ILE A 28 11.75 10.31 -6.70
C ILE A 28 11.39 10.04 -8.16
N PRO A 29 11.30 8.76 -8.60
CA PRO A 29 10.94 8.46 -9.98
C PRO A 29 9.50 8.90 -10.26
N PRO A 30 9.09 9.04 -11.53
CA PRO A 30 7.69 9.27 -11.88
C PRO A 30 6.78 8.23 -11.22
N LEU A 31 5.54 8.65 -10.87
CA LEU A 31 4.53 7.72 -10.34
C LEU A 31 4.33 6.56 -11.34
N ASN A 32 3.91 5.40 -10.81
CA ASN A 32 3.64 4.24 -11.65
C ASN A 32 2.66 4.57 -12.77
N SER A 33 3.01 4.09 -13.97
CA SER A 33 2.31 4.35 -15.21
C SER A 33 2.40 3.14 -16.15
N ARG A 34 1.69 3.18 -17.28
CA ARG A 34 1.79 2.13 -18.31
C ARG A 34 3.20 2.02 -18.85
N GLU A 35 3.91 3.13 -18.95
CA GLU A 35 5.30 3.19 -19.39
C GLU A 35 6.22 2.49 -18.39
N ALA A 36 6.09 2.80 -17.09
CA ALA A 36 6.86 2.13 -16.04
C ALA A 36 6.60 0.62 -16.02
N LEU A 37 5.33 0.22 -16.16
CA LEU A 37 4.95 -1.18 -16.22
C LEU A 37 5.49 -1.89 -17.47
N SER A 38 5.38 -1.27 -18.64
CA SER A 38 5.88 -1.81 -19.90
C SER A 38 7.39 -2.04 -19.84
N LEU A 39 8.13 -1.06 -19.32
CA LEU A 39 9.58 -1.14 -19.15
C LEU A 39 9.98 -2.23 -18.15
N GLY A 40 9.29 -2.31 -17.01
CA GLY A 40 9.48 -3.35 -16.02
C GLY A 40 9.20 -4.75 -16.56
N SER A 41 8.10 -4.91 -17.29
CA SER A 41 7.67 -6.18 -17.87
C SER A 41 8.63 -6.68 -18.94
N LYS A 42 9.24 -5.78 -19.72
CA LYS A 42 10.21 -6.11 -20.76
C LYS A 42 11.45 -6.83 -20.23
N TYR A 43 11.88 -6.50 -19.01
CA TYR A 43 13.15 -7.01 -18.43
C TYR A 43 12.95 -7.98 -17.28
N SER A 44 11.71 -8.18 -16.83
CA SER A 44 11.38 -9.08 -15.73
C SER A 44 10.95 -10.45 -16.25
N PRO A 45 11.13 -11.53 -15.47
CA PRO A 45 10.53 -12.82 -15.79
C PRO A 45 9.02 -12.72 -15.96
N GLU A 46 8.46 -13.40 -16.95
CA GLU A 46 7.03 -13.31 -17.28
C GLU A 46 6.13 -13.61 -16.08
N GLU A 47 6.41 -14.70 -15.36
CA GLU A 47 5.61 -15.18 -14.23
C GLU A 47 5.83 -14.40 -12.93
N ILE A 48 6.72 -13.40 -12.89
CA ILE A 48 6.94 -12.62 -11.66
C ILE A 48 5.80 -11.64 -11.46
N CYS A 49 5.35 -11.48 -10.21
CA CYS A 49 4.15 -10.70 -9.95
C CYS A 49 4.36 -9.20 -10.17
N LEU A 50 3.26 -8.51 -10.47
CA LEU A 50 3.18 -7.10 -10.86
C LEU A 50 4.04 -6.12 -10.03
N PRO A 51 4.10 -6.21 -8.68
CA PRO A 51 4.94 -5.32 -7.87
C PRO A 51 6.41 -5.31 -8.30
N PHE A 52 6.97 -6.48 -8.64
CA PHE A 52 8.36 -6.58 -9.07
C PHE A 52 8.61 -5.78 -10.35
N LYS A 53 7.72 -5.91 -11.32
CA LYS A 53 7.82 -5.25 -12.63
C LYS A 53 7.74 -3.74 -12.46
N LEU A 54 6.77 -3.24 -11.68
CA LEU A 54 6.66 -1.81 -11.38
C LEU A 54 7.92 -1.25 -10.71
N MET A 55 8.47 -1.98 -9.73
CA MET A 55 9.72 -1.60 -9.07
C MET A 55 10.89 -1.48 -10.05
N VAL A 56 11.08 -2.45 -10.96
CA VAL A 56 12.12 -2.38 -12.01
C VAL A 56 11.94 -1.15 -12.89
N GLY A 57 10.70 -0.85 -13.33
CA GLY A 57 10.41 0.36 -14.09
C GLY A 57 10.77 1.64 -13.32
N ASN A 58 10.48 1.69 -12.02
CA ASN A 58 10.85 2.82 -11.16
C ASN A 58 12.37 2.98 -11.02
N TYR A 59 13.11 1.87 -10.89
CA TYR A 59 14.57 1.91 -10.81
C TYR A 59 15.19 2.49 -12.07
N ILE A 60 14.76 2.02 -13.23
CA ILE A 60 15.28 2.51 -14.51
C ILE A 60 15.00 4.01 -14.64
N ALA A 61 13.77 4.46 -14.40
CA ALA A 61 13.43 5.88 -14.47
C ALA A 61 14.24 6.74 -13.47
N GLY A 62 14.47 6.21 -12.26
CA GLY A 62 15.29 6.87 -11.24
C GLY A 62 16.76 7.00 -11.65
N VAL A 63 17.35 5.92 -12.17
CA VAL A 63 18.75 5.88 -12.62
C VAL A 63 18.96 6.75 -13.85
N GLU A 64 18.04 6.73 -14.81
CA GLU A 64 18.08 7.61 -16.00
C GLU A 64 17.93 9.10 -15.63
N SER A 65 17.31 9.38 -14.49
CA SER A 65 17.23 10.72 -13.90
C SER A 65 18.46 11.09 -13.05
N GLY A 66 19.49 10.24 -13.04
CA GLY A 66 20.81 10.48 -12.43
C GLY A 66 21.00 9.86 -11.04
N ALA A 67 20.13 8.97 -10.58
CA ALA A 67 20.38 8.23 -9.35
C ALA A 67 21.49 7.18 -9.54
N ASP A 68 22.41 7.10 -8.58
CA ASP A 68 23.50 6.11 -8.54
C ASP A 68 23.26 5.00 -7.51
N THR A 69 22.22 5.15 -6.67
CA THR A 69 21.92 4.23 -5.57
C THR A 69 20.42 3.99 -5.47
N VAL A 70 19.99 2.73 -5.38
CA VAL A 70 18.62 2.33 -5.07
C VAL A 70 18.53 1.95 -3.59
N LEU A 71 17.63 2.60 -2.85
CA LEU A 71 17.27 2.19 -1.50
C LEU A 71 15.98 1.36 -1.56
N LEU A 72 16.03 0.14 -1.03
CA LEU A 72 14.91 -0.80 -1.06
C LEU A 72 14.74 -1.46 0.31
N VAL A 73 13.52 -1.86 0.63
CA VAL A 73 13.22 -2.73 1.76
C VAL A 73 13.13 -4.18 1.30
N GLY A 74 13.79 -5.08 2.02
CA GLY A 74 13.80 -6.50 1.73
C GLY A 74 12.85 -7.30 2.62
N SER A 75 12.78 -8.61 2.38
CA SER A 75 11.97 -9.53 3.18
C SER A 75 12.62 -10.92 3.25
N CYS A 76 12.09 -11.79 4.10
CA CYS A 76 12.64 -13.10 4.38
C CYS A 76 11.63 -14.22 4.13
N GLY A 77 11.09 -14.27 2.91
CA GLY A 77 10.20 -15.33 2.45
C GLY A 77 8.96 -15.57 3.34
N PRO A 78 8.24 -16.68 3.12
CA PRO A 78 8.34 -17.61 2.00
C PRO A 78 7.72 -17.07 0.69
N CYS A 79 7.29 -15.80 0.66
CA CYS A 79 6.90 -15.13 -0.58
C CYS A 79 8.13 -14.76 -1.44
N ARG A 80 7.93 -14.69 -2.77
CA ARG A 80 8.93 -14.24 -3.74
C ARG A 80 9.55 -12.87 -3.43
N PHE A 81 8.87 -12.01 -2.65
CA PHE A 81 9.41 -10.72 -2.22
C PHE A 81 10.78 -10.83 -1.53
N GLY A 82 11.08 -11.95 -0.85
CA GLY A 82 12.41 -12.16 -0.26
C GLY A 82 13.55 -12.32 -1.27
N GLU A 83 13.22 -12.70 -2.52
CA GLU A 83 14.19 -12.88 -3.60
C GLU A 83 14.25 -11.67 -4.55
N TYR A 84 13.37 -10.68 -4.35
CA TYR A 84 13.29 -9.51 -5.24
C TYR A 84 14.63 -8.79 -5.37
N PRO A 85 15.32 -8.41 -4.27
CA PRO A 85 16.49 -7.56 -4.39
C PRO A 85 17.57 -8.20 -5.24
N GLU A 86 17.87 -9.50 -5.03
CA GLU A 86 18.90 -10.22 -5.78
C GLU A 86 18.58 -10.32 -7.28
N LEU A 87 17.32 -10.57 -7.63
CA LEU A 87 16.89 -10.62 -9.04
C LEU A 87 16.93 -9.23 -9.68
N GLN A 88 16.46 -8.20 -8.97
CA GLN A 88 16.44 -6.82 -9.47
C GLN A 88 17.88 -6.27 -9.66
N ILE A 89 18.79 -6.55 -8.72
CA ILE A 89 20.21 -6.20 -8.85
C ILE A 89 20.81 -6.84 -10.11
N ARG A 90 20.53 -8.13 -10.36
CA ARG A 90 21.03 -8.82 -11.56
C ARG A 90 20.47 -8.21 -12.84
N ILE A 91 19.17 -7.88 -12.88
CA ILE A 91 18.54 -7.24 -14.03
C ILE A 91 19.21 -5.88 -14.31
N MET A 92 19.36 -5.02 -13.31
CA MET A 92 19.99 -3.71 -13.50
C MET A 92 21.42 -3.82 -14.02
N LYS A 93 22.20 -4.78 -13.51
CA LYS A 93 23.57 -5.07 -14.01
C LYS A 93 23.56 -5.56 -15.46
N GLN A 94 22.64 -6.45 -15.84
CA GLN A 94 22.53 -6.95 -17.21
C GLN A 94 22.12 -5.87 -18.21
N LEU A 95 21.37 -4.87 -17.77
CA LEU A 95 21.02 -3.69 -18.55
C LEU A 95 22.18 -2.69 -18.68
N GLY A 96 23.31 -2.93 -18.01
CA GLY A 96 24.49 -2.07 -18.05
C GLY A 96 24.43 -0.86 -17.12
N TYR A 97 23.48 -0.83 -16.17
CA TYR A 97 23.45 0.22 -15.15
C TYR A 97 24.45 -0.09 -14.04
N ASP A 98 25.38 0.85 -13.80
CA ASP A 98 26.25 0.84 -12.62
C ASP A 98 25.54 1.55 -11.47
N VAL A 99 24.75 0.78 -10.72
CA VAL A 99 23.90 1.29 -9.64
C VAL A 99 24.10 0.43 -8.39
N ASP A 100 24.29 1.10 -7.25
CA ASP A 100 24.42 0.43 -5.95
C ASP A 100 23.05 0.15 -5.35
N PHE A 101 22.90 -0.96 -4.64
CA PHE A 101 21.65 -1.32 -3.96
C PHE A 101 21.88 -1.39 -2.46
N ILE A 102 21.15 -0.55 -1.72
CA ILE A 102 21.08 -0.60 -0.27
C ILE A 102 19.75 -1.27 0.10
N VAL A 103 19.81 -2.53 0.52
CA VAL A 103 18.62 -3.30 0.89
C VAL A 103 18.47 -3.31 2.42
N LEU A 104 17.33 -2.87 2.93
CA LEU A 104 16.99 -2.92 4.35
C LEU A 104 16.23 -4.22 4.63
N ASP A 105 16.96 -5.32 4.80
CA ASP A 105 16.39 -6.63 5.11
C ASP A 105 16.00 -6.77 6.59
N PRO A 106 15.07 -7.69 6.92
CA PRO A 106 14.75 -8.03 8.31
C PRO A 106 16.00 -8.46 9.09
N VAL A 107 16.05 -8.07 10.37
CA VAL A 107 17.16 -8.39 11.28
C VAL A 107 17.43 -9.90 11.36
N GLN A 108 16.38 -10.71 11.26
CA GLN A 108 16.47 -12.17 11.31
C GLN A 108 17.26 -12.76 10.13
N SER A 109 17.39 -12.03 9.02
CA SER A 109 18.08 -12.49 7.81
C SER A 109 19.53 -12.04 7.74
N ILE A 110 19.81 -10.78 8.09
CA ILE A 110 21.14 -10.17 7.91
C ILE A 110 21.86 -9.88 9.23
N GLY A 111 21.16 -9.97 10.37
CA GLY A 111 21.67 -9.58 11.67
C GLY A 111 21.69 -8.06 11.91
N LEU A 112 21.74 -7.66 13.18
CA LEU A 112 21.71 -6.25 13.58
C LEU A 112 22.91 -5.47 13.02
N ASN A 113 24.11 -6.05 13.05
CA ASN A 113 25.34 -5.37 12.63
C ASN A 113 25.29 -4.96 11.15
N GLU A 114 24.83 -5.85 10.27
CA GLU A 114 24.71 -5.54 8.84
C GLU A 114 23.60 -4.52 8.58
N LEU A 115 22.44 -4.66 9.23
CA LEU A 115 21.37 -3.66 9.13
C LEU A 115 21.87 -2.26 9.54
N PHE A 116 22.56 -2.17 10.68
CA PHE A 116 23.14 -0.91 11.15
C PHE A 116 24.19 -0.36 10.18
N LYS A 117 25.02 -1.22 9.58
CA LYS A 117 26.01 -0.82 8.57
C LYS A 117 25.33 -0.20 7.33
N ARG A 118 24.25 -0.82 6.83
CA ARG A 118 23.49 -0.33 5.67
C ARG A 118 22.76 0.99 5.98
N ILE A 119 22.12 1.09 7.14
CA ILE A 119 21.50 2.35 7.61
C ILE A 119 22.56 3.44 7.78
N ARG A 120 23.71 3.11 8.36
CA ARG A 120 24.82 4.05 8.57
C ARG A 120 25.39 4.53 7.23
N LYS A 121 25.45 3.69 6.20
CA LYS A 121 25.89 4.08 4.86
C LYS A 121 25.05 5.25 4.31
N VAL A 122 23.72 5.15 4.39
CA VAL A 122 22.80 6.24 4.03
C VAL A 122 22.97 7.43 4.97
N GLY A 123 23.06 7.17 6.28
CA GLY A 123 23.16 8.22 7.28
C GLY A 123 24.45 9.02 7.25
N LEU A 124 25.56 8.49 6.74
CA LEU A 124 26.87 9.17 6.67
C LEU A 124 26.89 10.32 5.65
N GLU A 125 26.06 10.23 4.62
CA GLU A 125 25.90 11.26 3.59
C GLU A 125 25.24 12.54 4.15
N SER A 126 24.54 12.40 5.28
CA SER A 126 23.93 13.53 5.96
C SER A 126 24.92 14.17 6.94
N GLY A 127 25.17 15.47 6.77
CA GLY A 127 25.98 16.30 7.67
C GLY A 127 25.35 16.57 9.04
N LYS A 128 24.18 15.99 9.34
CA LYS A 128 23.47 16.22 10.61
C LYS A 128 24.04 15.39 11.78
N SER A 129 23.83 15.87 13.00
CA SER A 129 24.14 15.11 14.23
C SER A 129 23.23 13.88 14.38
N ALA A 130 23.68 12.87 15.12
CA ALA A 130 22.92 11.64 15.35
C ALA A 130 21.51 11.90 15.93
N LEU A 131 21.41 12.83 16.90
CA LEU A 131 20.12 13.22 17.50
C LEU A 131 19.17 13.84 16.47
N SER A 132 19.70 14.67 15.57
CA SER A 132 18.91 15.30 14.49
C SER A 132 18.47 14.29 13.43
N LYS A 133 19.28 13.26 13.16
CA LYS A 133 18.92 12.14 12.27
C LYS A 133 17.75 11.37 12.84
N ILE A 134 17.79 11.05 14.13
CA ILE A 134 16.67 10.41 14.85
C ILE A 134 15.41 11.27 14.75
N GLY A 135 15.52 12.59 15.00
CA GLY A 135 14.40 13.52 14.84
C GLY A 135 13.80 13.52 13.42
N SER A 136 14.64 13.40 12.39
CA SER A 136 14.20 13.31 10.99
C SER A 136 13.41 12.03 10.70
N VAL A 137 13.85 10.90 11.27
CA VAL A 137 13.13 9.61 11.18
C VAL A 137 11.76 9.71 11.85
N PHE A 138 11.68 10.30 13.06
CA PHE A 138 10.41 10.51 13.75
C PHE A 138 9.47 11.44 12.96
N LEU A 139 10.00 12.50 12.36
CA LEU A 139 9.23 13.42 11.52
C LEU A 139 8.61 12.70 10.31
N ALA A 140 9.41 11.91 9.58
CA ALA A 140 8.97 11.14 8.43
C ALA A 140 7.96 10.05 8.81
N TYR A 141 8.18 9.33 9.92
CA TYR A 141 7.22 8.36 10.44
C TYR A 141 5.89 9.02 10.81
N ASN A 142 5.92 10.20 11.44
CA ASN A 142 4.70 10.95 11.74
C ASN A 142 3.99 11.41 10.46
N ALA A 143 4.74 11.83 9.43
CA ALA A 143 4.17 12.17 8.13
C ALA A 143 3.45 10.97 7.50
N MET A 144 4.09 9.80 7.46
CA MET A 144 3.50 8.56 6.94
C MET A 144 2.20 8.20 7.66
N ARG A 145 2.20 8.24 9.00
CA ARG A 145 0.99 8.01 9.81
C ARG A 145 -0.13 9.00 9.48
N LEU A 146 0.20 10.28 9.33
CA LEU A 146 -0.79 11.30 8.99
C LEU A 146 -1.39 11.06 7.61
N ILE A 147 -0.59 10.67 6.62
CA ILE A 147 -1.08 10.34 5.26
C ILE A 147 -2.05 9.16 5.32
N ASP A 148 -1.68 8.08 6.02
CA ASP A 148 -2.56 6.91 6.17
C ASP A 148 -3.88 7.28 6.88
N GLU A 149 -3.85 8.16 7.90
CA GLU A 149 -5.05 8.66 8.57
C GLU A 149 -5.93 9.52 7.65
N ILE A 150 -5.33 10.36 6.82
CA ILE A 150 -6.01 11.22 5.84
C ILE A 150 -6.71 10.35 4.80
N GLU A 151 -6.01 9.36 4.24
CA GLU A 151 -6.58 8.39 3.29
C GLU A 151 -7.75 7.62 3.89
N ALA A 152 -7.55 7.00 5.06
CA ALA A 152 -8.62 6.26 5.72
C ALA A 152 -9.84 7.14 6.02
N SER A 153 -9.63 8.40 6.41
CA SER A 153 -10.72 9.34 6.66
C SER A 153 -11.44 9.74 5.37
N ALA A 154 -10.71 9.96 4.27
CA ALA A 154 -11.28 10.27 2.96
C ALA A 154 -12.16 9.12 2.45
N HIS A 155 -11.63 7.91 2.51
CA HIS A 155 -12.31 6.69 2.06
C HIS A 155 -13.56 6.39 2.89
N ALA A 156 -13.50 6.62 4.20
CA ALA A 156 -14.65 6.43 5.07
C ALA A 156 -15.76 7.47 4.84
N ILE A 157 -15.41 8.75 4.65
CA ILE A 157 -16.38 9.83 4.53
C ILE A 157 -16.99 9.97 3.13
N ALA A 158 -16.34 9.45 2.09
CA ALA A 158 -16.80 9.58 0.70
C ALA A 158 -18.25 9.12 0.49
N GLY A 159 -18.67 8.00 1.09
CA GLY A 159 -20.08 7.56 0.99
C GLY A 159 -21.11 8.46 1.70
N TYR A 160 -20.65 9.38 2.55
CA TYR A 160 -21.50 10.29 3.32
C TYR A 160 -21.41 11.74 2.84
N GLU A 161 -20.47 12.10 1.97
CA GLU A 161 -20.21 13.49 1.60
C GLU A 161 -21.45 14.14 0.96
N THR A 162 -21.74 15.39 1.33
CA THR A 162 -22.85 16.14 0.73
C THR A 162 -22.54 16.52 -0.71
N ASN A 163 -21.27 16.84 -1.00
CA ASN A 163 -20.77 17.19 -2.32
C ASN A 163 -19.90 16.05 -2.88
N PRO A 164 -20.39 15.24 -3.84
CA PRO A 164 -19.64 14.12 -4.38
C PRO A 164 -18.26 14.52 -4.94
N GLY A 165 -17.23 13.73 -4.61
CA GLY A 165 -15.84 13.91 -5.01
C GLY A 165 -15.02 14.86 -4.10
N GLU A 166 -15.61 15.47 -3.08
CA GLU A 166 -14.91 16.42 -2.20
C GLU A 166 -13.77 15.74 -1.44
N ALA A 167 -14.01 14.56 -0.86
CA ALA A 167 -13.00 13.80 -0.13
C ALA A 167 -11.81 13.40 -1.01
N LYS A 168 -12.09 12.89 -2.21
CA LYS A 168 -11.09 12.50 -3.22
C LYS A 168 -10.26 13.69 -3.69
N ASN A 169 -10.91 14.81 -3.99
CA ASN A 169 -10.23 16.04 -4.42
C ASN A 169 -9.31 16.60 -3.33
N LEU A 170 -9.74 16.56 -2.06
CA LEU A 170 -8.92 16.96 -0.92
C LEU A 170 -7.72 16.04 -0.75
N LEU A 171 -7.90 14.72 -0.88
CA LEU A 171 -6.81 13.76 -0.82
C LEU A 171 -5.78 13.99 -1.93
N SER A 172 -6.23 14.18 -3.17
CA SER A 172 -5.36 14.49 -4.31
C SER A 172 -4.58 15.80 -4.10
N SER A 173 -5.26 16.84 -3.61
CA SER A 173 -4.65 18.14 -3.30
C SER A 173 -3.61 18.01 -2.18
N CYS A 174 -3.90 17.23 -1.14
CA CYS A 174 -2.97 16.93 -0.06
C CYS A 174 -1.67 16.33 -0.59
N LYS A 175 -1.75 15.26 -1.41
CA LYS A 175 -0.58 14.59 -2.00
C LYS A 175 0.26 15.55 -2.83
N LYS A 176 -0.37 16.35 -3.70
CA LYS A 176 0.30 17.34 -4.56
C LYS A 176 0.99 18.45 -3.78
N GLU A 177 0.31 19.03 -2.78
CA GLU A 177 0.83 20.14 -1.99
C GLU A 177 2.00 19.70 -1.09
N VAL A 178 1.90 18.52 -0.47
CA VAL A 178 2.98 17.93 0.34
C VAL A 178 4.18 17.60 -0.53
N PHE A 179 3.98 16.99 -1.71
CA PHE A 179 5.08 16.68 -2.63
C PHE A 179 5.80 17.95 -3.12
N SER A 180 5.06 19.02 -3.39
CA SER A 180 5.62 20.30 -3.84
C SER A 180 6.33 21.09 -2.73
N CYS A 181 6.17 20.69 -1.46
CA CYS A 181 6.79 21.36 -0.33
C CYS A 181 8.21 20.84 -0.09
N SER A 182 9.19 21.75 -0.09
CA SER A 182 10.61 21.44 0.19
C SER A 182 10.98 21.51 1.68
N ASP A 183 10.15 22.12 2.53
CA ASP A 183 10.38 22.20 3.97
C ASP A 183 9.69 21.02 4.68
N PRO A 184 10.44 20.10 5.31
CA PRO A 184 9.89 18.91 5.98
C PRO A 184 8.90 19.22 7.11
N VAL A 185 9.17 20.27 7.90
CA VAL A 185 8.32 20.65 9.04
C VAL A 185 7.03 21.28 8.52
N LYS A 186 7.13 22.11 7.48
CA LYS A 186 5.96 22.68 6.81
C LYS A 186 5.12 21.61 6.12
N ALA A 187 5.73 20.61 5.47
CA ALA A 187 5.04 19.48 4.87
C ALA A 187 4.18 18.71 5.89
N VAL A 188 4.70 18.47 7.10
CA VAL A 188 3.93 17.86 8.20
C VAL A 188 2.81 18.78 8.71
N LYS A 189 3.01 20.10 8.71
CA LYS A 189 1.93 21.05 9.04
C LYS A 189 0.80 21.00 7.99
N ILE A 190 1.14 20.94 6.70
CA ILE A 190 0.17 20.77 5.61
C ILE A 190 -0.65 19.48 5.81
N LEU A 191 0.01 18.36 6.12
CA LEU A 191 -0.69 17.11 6.44
C LEU A 191 -1.69 17.28 7.59
N ASN A 192 -1.31 17.95 8.68
CA ASN A 192 -2.25 18.20 9.78
C ASN A 192 -3.41 19.11 9.38
N GLN A 193 -3.18 20.10 8.51
CA GLN A 193 -4.25 20.94 7.98
C GLN A 193 -5.25 20.12 7.15
N TYR A 194 -4.78 19.26 6.23
CA TYR A 194 -5.65 18.39 5.45
C TYR A 194 -6.39 17.36 6.32
N ARG A 195 -5.72 16.80 7.34
CA ARG A 195 -6.37 15.92 8.32
C ARG A 195 -7.57 16.59 8.99
N ASN A 196 -7.45 17.88 9.34
CA ASN A 196 -8.56 18.63 9.91
C ASN A 196 -9.64 18.94 8.87
N ARG A 197 -9.24 19.33 7.65
CA ARG A 197 -10.18 19.62 6.54
C ARG A 197 -11.05 18.41 6.19
N ILE A 198 -10.47 17.21 6.12
CA ILE A 198 -11.24 15.99 5.83
C ILE A 198 -12.28 15.70 6.91
N LYS A 199 -11.92 15.92 8.19
CA LYS A 199 -12.86 15.72 9.31
C LYS A 199 -14.02 16.70 9.32
N THR A 200 -13.88 17.83 8.63
CA THR A 200 -14.90 18.89 8.54
C THR A 200 -15.65 18.89 7.22
N ILE A 201 -15.45 17.89 6.35
CA ILE A 201 -16.22 17.76 5.11
C ILE A 201 -17.72 17.68 5.47
N PRO A 202 -18.58 18.48 4.81
CA PRO A 202 -20.02 18.36 4.97
C PRO A 202 -20.49 16.94 4.66
N ALA A 203 -21.15 16.30 5.61
CA ALA A 203 -21.60 14.93 5.49
C ALA A 203 -23.08 14.79 5.86
N ASP A 204 -23.81 14.06 5.03
CA ASP A 204 -25.19 13.66 5.27
C ASP A 204 -25.23 12.24 5.83
N TYR A 205 -25.31 12.14 7.16
CA TYR A 205 -25.40 10.86 7.86
C TYR A 205 -26.79 10.19 7.76
N SER A 206 -27.77 10.82 7.10
CA SER A 206 -29.01 10.14 6.73
C SER A 206 -28.80 9.15 5.58
N LYS A 207 -27.74 9.36 4.78
CA LYS A 207 -27.29 8.40 3.77
C LYS A 207 -26.89 7.08 4.42
N LYS A 208 -27.12 5.99 3.68
CA LYS A 208 -26.70 4.64 4.04
C LYS A 208 -25.79 4.10 2.95
N PRO A 209 -24.54 4.59 2.80
CA PRO A 209 -23.65 4.07 1.78
C PRO A 209 -23.33 2.59 2.03
N LEU A 210 -22.93 1.88 0.98
CA LEU A 210 -22.28 0.58 1.14
C LEU A 210 -20.94 0.78 1.88
N LYS A 211 -20.64 -0.14 2.79
CA LYS A 211 -19.38 -0.20 3.53
C LYS A 211 -18.61 -1.44 3.08
N ILE A 212 -17.47 -1.21 2.43
CA ILE A 212 -16.69 -2.27 1.79
C ILE A 212 -15.27 -2.34 2.37
N ALA A 213 -14.84 -3.54 2.74
CA ALA A 213 -13.44 -3.78 3.05
C ALA A 213 -12.63 -3.96 1.77
N VAL A 214 -11.49 -3.28 1.65
CA VAL A 214 -10.50 -3.51 0.58
C VAL A 214 -9.29 -4.23 1.19
N MET A 215 -9.02 -5.43 0.71
CA MET A 215 -8.02 -6.35 1.29
C MET A 215 -7.25 -7.09 0.19
N GLY A 216 -6.13 -7.72 0.56
CA GLY A 216 -5.34 -8.55 -0.35
C GLY A 216 -3.83 -8.35 -0.22
N GLU A 217 -3.12 -8.41 -1.34
CA GLU A 217 -1.65 -8.29 -1.34
C GLU A 217 -1.23 -6.84 -1.03
N ILE A 218 -0.33 -6.65 -0.05
CA ILE A 218 0.03 -5.32 0.48
C ILE A 218 0.38 -4.32 -0.61
N TYR A 219 1.28 -4.64 -1.53
CA TYR A 219 1.71 -3.69 -2.56
C TYR A 219 0.52 -3.29 -3.42
N THR A 220 -0.24 -4.29 -3.86
CA THR A 220 -1.37 -4.12 -4.76
C THR A 220 -2.48 -3.29 -4.14
N VAL A 221 -2.78 -3.48 -2.86
CA VAL A 221 -3.85 -2.71 -2.19
C VAL A 221 -3.43 -1.27 -1.85
N ILE A 222 -2.14 -0.99 -1.65
CA ILE A 222 -1.69 0.37 -1.31
C ILE A 222 -1.24 1.21 -2.50
N GLU A 223 -0.88 0.58 -3.63
CA GLU A 223 -0.38 1.25 -4.83
C GLU A 223 -1.52 1.48 -5.85
N PRO A 224 -2.00 2.72 -6.04
CA PRO A 224 -3.21 2.99 -6.83
C PRO A 224 -3.12 2.51 -8.28
N PHE A 225 -1.98 2.69 -8.94
CA PHE A 225 -1.82 2.26 -10.33
C PHE A 225 -1.98 0.73 -10.46
N SER A 226 -1.46 -0.03 -9.50
CA SER A 226 -1.47 -1.49 -9.55
C SER A 226 -2.86 -2.11 -9.40
N ASN A 227 -3.80 -1.40 -8.77
CA ASN A 227 -5.17 -1.86 -8.55
C ASN A 227 -6.22 -1.08 -9.36
N LEU A 228 -5.79 -0.35 -10.39
CA LEU A 228 -6.66 0.44 -11.26
C LEU A 228 -7.45 1.52 -10.50
N TYR A 229 -6.84 2.10 -9.46
CA TYR A 229 -7.41 3.18 -8.65
C TYR A 229 -8.75 2.80 -8.00
N ILE A 230 -8.89 1.56 -7.54
CA ILE A 230 -10.17 1.04 -7.05
C ILE A 230 -10.79 1.86 -5.91
N GLU A 231 -9.98 2.35 -4.97
CA GLU A 231 -10.49 3.15 -3.86
C GLU A 231 -11.05 4.50 -4.38
N ASP A 232 -10.42 5.09 -5.41
CA ASP A 232 -10.92 6.29 -6.08
C ASP A 232 -12.23 6.03 -6.84
N ILE A 233 -12.34 4.87 -7.51
CA ILE A 233 -13.57 4.45 -8.20
C ILE A 233 -14.70 4.26 -7.19
N LEU A 234 -14.44 3.58 -6.07
CA LEU A 234 -15.43 3.34 -5.03
C LEU A 234 -15.89 4.65 -4.36
N MET A 235 -14.98 5.61 -4.15
CA MET A 235 -15.35 6.96 -3.71
C MET A 235 -16.29 7.64 -4.71
N ASP A 236 -15.98 7.60 -6.01
CA ASP A 236 -16.84 8.18 -7.06
C ASP A 236 -18.23 7.53 -7.11
N MET A 237 -18.33 6.25 -6.73
CA MET A 237 -19.59 5.50 -6.63
C MET A 237 -20.34 5.74 -5.30
N GLY A 238 -19.86 6.63 -4.42
CA GLY A 238 -20.50 6.91 -3.14
C GLY A 238 -20.38 5.77 -2.13
N VAL A 239 -19.34 4.93 -2.25
CA VAL A 239 -19.07 3.82 -1.33
C VAL A 239 -18.07 4.26 -0.27
N SER A 240 -18.32 3.88 0.98
CA SER A 240 -17.35 4.03 2.07
C SER A 240 -16.46 2.80 2.14
N THR A 241 -15.14 2.98 2.09
CA THR A 241 -14.19 1.86 2.11
C THR A 241 -13.30 1.86 3.34
N VAL A 242 -12.82 0.67 3.71
CA VAL A 242 -11.85 0.47 4.80
C VAL A 242 -10.75 -0.49 4.32
N ARG A 243 -9.49 -0.05 4.43
CA ARG A 243 -8.28 -0.85 4.19
C ARG A 243 -7.41 -0.81 5.45
N ARG A 244 -7.07 -1.96 6.04
CA ARG A 244 -6.22 -1.97 7.26
C ARG A 244 -4.74 -2.06 6.92
N LEU A 245 -4.42 -2.72 5.81
CA LEU A 245 -3.06 -2.82 5.30
C LEU A 245 -2.59 -1.47 4.75
N THR A 246 -1.77 -0.78 5.53
CA THR A 246 -1.21 0.56 5.23
C THR A 246 0.31 0.55 5.34
N PRO A 247 1.01 1.52 4.71
CA PRO A 247 2.44 1.71 4.91
C PRO A 247 2.89 1.78 6.37
N THR A 248 2.17 2.53 7.22
CA THR A 248 2.49 2.62 8.66
C THR A 248 2.27 1.29 9.37
N TRP A 249 1.20 0.58 9.04
CA TRP A 249 0.97 -0.77 9.58
C TRP A 249 2.10 -1.71 9.16
N TRP A 250 2.48 -1.70 7.88
CA TRP A 250 3.52 -2.58 7.33
C TRP A 250 4.89 -2.31 7.96
N LEU A 251 5.28 -1.04 8.13
CA LEU A 251 6.54 -0.69 8.78
C LEU A 251 6.57 -1.15 10.24
N LYS A 252 5.46 -0.97 10.98
CA LYS A 252 5.34 -1.48 12.35
C LYS A 252 5.40 -3.00 12.39
N ASP A 253 4.75 -3.67 11.44
CA ASP A 253 4.76 -5.12 11.36
C ASP A 253 6.18 -5.63 11.13
N MET A 254 6.87 -5.09 10.13
CA MET A 254 8.27 -5.39 9.84
C MET A 254 9.18 -5.23 11.07
N LEU A 255 9.06 -4.11 11.80
CA LEU A 255 9.91 -3.82 12.97
C LEU A 255 9.57 -4.66 14.21
N LEU A 256 8.29 -5.01 14.40
CA LEU A 256 7.79 -5.68 15.61
C LEU A 256 7.47 -7.16 15.40
N LYS A 257 7.75 -7.71 14.21
CA LYS A 257 7.48 -9.11 13.85
C LYS A 257 8.21 -10.09 14.76
N THR A 258 9.45 -9.78 15.14
CA THR A 258 10.29 -10.59 16.04
C THR A 258 9.64 -10.87 17.40
N ILE A 259 8.81 -9.94 17.87
CA ILE A 259 8.22 -9.96 19.20
C ILE A 259 6.70 -10.19 19.16
N ASN A 260 6.12 -10.47 18.00
CA ASN A 260 4.69 -10.73 17.80
C ASN A 260 3.78 -9.67 18.47
N LEU A 261 4.20 -8.40 18.43
CA LEU A 261 3.46 -7.30 19.07
C LEU A 261 2.52 -6.55 18.12
N ASN A 262 2.71 -6.66 16.80
CA ASN A 262 1.77 -6.09 15.83
C ASN A 262 0.76 -7.14 15.35
N SER A 263 -0.36 -6.69 14.79
CA SER A 263 -1.31 -7.53 14.03
C SER A 263 -2.01 -8.65 14.81
N ARG A 264 -1.93 -8.67 16.15
CA ARG A 264 -2.46 -9.75 17.00
C ARG A 264 -3.94 -10.06 16.77
N GLU A 265 -4.78 -9.03 16.70
CA GLU A 265 -6.22 -9.21 16.49
C GLU A 265 -6.52 -9.84 15.13
N LEU A 266 -5.83 -9.34 14.11
CA LEU A 266 -5.99 -9.75 12.73
C LEU A 266 -5.44 -11.18 12.50
N LEU A 267 -4.30 -11.52 13.09
CA LEU A 267 -3.79 -12.90 13.11
C LEU A 267 -4.71 -13.84 13.90
N LYS A 268 -5.26 -13.41 15.05
CA LYS A 268 -6.24 -14.20 15.80
C LYS A 268 -7.52 -14.44 15.00
N ALA A 269 -8.00 -13.43 14.27
CA ALA A 269 -9.17 -13.53 13.41
C ALA A 269 -8.92 -14.54 12.26
N SER A 270 -7.68 -14.62 11.76
CA SER A 270 -7.32 -15.58 10.71
C SER A 270 -7.32 -17.04 11.15
N ASN A 271 -7.07 -17.32 12.45
CA ASN A 271 -6.81 -18.68 12.94
C ASN A 271 -7.93 -19.69 12.67
N GLU A 272 -9.18 -19.23 12.61
CA GLU A 272 -10.33 -20.09 12.32
C GLU A 272 -10.25 -20.72 10.91
N PHE A 273 -9.61 -20.03 9.96
CA PHE A 273 -9.61 -20.41 8.54
C PHE A 273 -8.21 -20.67 7.98
N LEU A 274 -7.19 -19.99 8.50
CA LEU A 274 -5.79 -20.11 8.07
C LEU A 274 -4.85 -19.93 9.29
N PRO A 275 -4.63 -20.99 10.09
CA PRO A 275 -3.76 -20.92 11.27
C PRO A 275 -2.27 -20.91 10.92
N LEU A 276 -1.89 -21.41 9.74
CA LEU A 276 -0.49 -21.54 9.31
C LEU A 276 -0.04 -20.33 8.50
N TYR A 277 1.22 -19.93 8.70
CA TYR A 277 1.86 -18.90 7.88
C TYR A 277 2.34 -19.50 6.56
N ILE A 278 1.76 -19.03 5.46
CA ILE A 278 2.06 -19.49 4.09
C ILE A 278 2.79 -18.44 3.27
N GLY A 279 3.25 -17.37 3.92
CA GLY A 279 3.92 -16.23 3.27
C GLY A 279 3.00 -15.11 2.84
N GLY A 280 3.62 -14.03 2.40
CA GLY A 280 2.92 -12.81 2.00
C GLY A 280 2.01 -12.30 3.12
N HIS A 281 0.81 -11.88 2.73
CA HIS A 281 -0.19 -11.29 3.62
C HIS A 281 -1.49 -12.13 3.66
N ALA A 282 -1.38 -13.45 3.42
CA ALA A 282 -2.57 -14.30 3.30
C ALA A 282 -3.37 -14.40 4.60
N ARG A 283 -2.67 -14.57 5.73
CA ARG A 283 -3.34 -14.58 7.04
C ARG A 283 -3.98 -13.23 7.33
N GLU A 284 -3.34 -12.17 6.86
CA GLU A 284 -3.83 -10.82 7.01
C GLU A 284 -5.12 -10.60 6.22
N CYS A 285 -5.14 -10.98 4.94
CA CYS A 285 -6.34 -10.95 4.10
C CYS A 285 -7.50 -11.75 4.73
N ILE A 286 -7.23 -12.97 5.20
CA ILE A 286 -8.24 -13.81 5.86
C ILE A 286 -8.71 -13.19 7.18
N GLY A 287 -7.80 -12.61 7.96
CA GLY A 287 -8.12 -11.87 9.17
C GLY A 287 -9.00 -10.65 8.89
N GLU A 288 -8.67 -9.86 7.87
CA GLU A 288 -9.47 -8.70 7.43
C GLU A 288 -10.88 -9.11 7.02
N ALA A 289 -11.05 -10.21 6.29
CA ALA A 289 -12.37 -10.72 5.92
C ALA A 289 -13.21 -11.10 7.16
N VAL A 290 -12.61 -11.77 8.14
CA VAL A 290 -13.31 -12.13 9.38
C VAL A 290 -13.66 -10.89 10.20
N LEU A 291 -12.78 -9.89 10.26
CA LEU A 291 -13.03 -8.64 10.98
C LEU A 291 -14.11 -7.79 10.28
N ALA A 292 -14.07 -7.69 8.95
CA ALA A 292 -15.09 -7.01 8.15
C ALA A 292 -16.48 -7.59 8.41
N ALA A 293 -16.60 -8.92 8.51
CA ALA A 293 -17.86 -9.56 8.89
C ALA A 293 -18.30 -9.24 10.32
N LYS A 294 -17.37 -9.20 11.29
CA LYS A 294 -17.68 -8.82 12.69
C LYS A 294 -18.14 -7.37 12.81
N GLU A 295 -17.57 -6.49 11.99
CA GLU A 295 -17.91 -5.07 11.92
C GLU A 295 -19.16 -4.80 11.06
N GLN A 296 -19.83 -5.85 10.57
CA GLN A 296 -21.06 -5.78 9.78
C GLN A 296 -20.90 -4.93 8.51
N MET A 297 -19.75 -5.07 7.83
CA MET A 297 -19.57 -4.52 6.49
C MET A 297 -20.48 -5.23 5.48
N ASP A 298 -20.89 -4.50 4.44
CA ASP A 298 -21.80 -5.04 3.42
C ASP A 298 -21.11 -6.05 2.50
N GLY A 299 -19.79 -5.89 2.29
CA GLY A 299 -18.99 -6.79 1.49
C GLY A 299 -17.49 -6.52 1.63
N ALA A 300 -16.69 -7.33 0.96
CA ALA A 300 -15.26 -7.13 0.85
C ALA A 300 -14.77 -7.36 -0.59
N ILE A 301 -13.72 -6.65 -0.97
CA ILE A 301 -13.04 -6.81 -2.26
C ILE A 301 -11.60 -7.23 -1.99
N GLN A 302 -11.25 -8.43 -2.43
CA GLN A 302 -9.88 -8.93 -2.41
C GLN A 302 -9.18 -8.56 -3.71
N ILE A 303 -7.98 -7.97 -3.65
CA ILE A 303 -7.19 -7.58 -4.81
C ILE A 303 -5.76 -8.05 -4.68
N PHE A 304 -5.24 -8.70 -5.70
CA PHE A 304 -3.87 -9.22 -5.69
C PHE A 304 -3.35 -9.43 -7.11
N PRO A 305 -2.02 -9.47 -7.29
CA PRO A 305 -1.43 -9.63 -8.61
C PRO A 305 -1.43 -11.10 -9.03
N MET A 306 -1.53 -11.35 -10.33
CA MET A 306 -1.35 -12.70 -10.87
C MET A 306 -0.01 -13.29 -10.40
N GLY A 307 -0.02 -14.58 -10.06
CA GLY A 307 1.16 -15.28 -9.53
C GLY A 307 1.43 -15.05 -8.03
N CYS A 308 0.60 -14.28 -7.31
CA CYS A 308 0.70 -14.17 -5.86
C CYS A 308 0.10 -15.40 -5.17
N MET A 309 0.92 -16.45 -4.98
CA MET A 309 0.51 -17.72 -4.37
C MET A 309 -0.23 -17.54 -3.02
N PRO A 310 0.25 -16.72 -2.05
CA PRO A 310 -0.47 -16.57 -0.78
C PRO A 310 -1.91 -16.06 -0.96
N GLU A 311 -2.13 -15.10 -1.86
CA GLU A 311 -3.47 -14.55 -2.10
C GLU A 311 -4.36 -15.45 -2.94
N ILE A 312 -3.78 -16.29 -3.81
CA ILE A 312 -4.51 -17.39 -4.48
C ILE A 312 -5.06 -18.37 -3.45
N VAL A 313 -4.27 -18.69 -2.42
CA VAL A 313 -4.74 -19.53 -1.30
C VAL A 313 -5.84 -18.80 -0.53
N SER A 314 -5.67 -17.52 -0.19
CA SER A 314 -6.73 -16.70 0.45
C SER A 314 -8.02 -16.72 -0.37
N LYS A 315 -7.93 -16.54 -1.69
CA LYS A 315 -9.07 -16.60 -2.64
C LYS A 315 -9.82 -17.93 -2.57
N SER A 316 -9.13 -19.05 -2.37
CA SER A 316 -9.77 -20.37 -2.23
C SER A 316 -10.53 -20.54 -0.92
N ILE A 317 -10.13 -19.82 0.13
CA ILE A 317 -10.71 -19.89 1.47
C ILE A 317 -11.88 -18.90 1.64
N LEU A 318 -11.78 -17.72 1.02
CA LEU A 318 -12.76 -16.63 1.14
C LEU A 318 -14.22 -17.04 0.86
N PRO A 319 -14.56 -17.94 -0.08
CA PRO A 319 -15.93 -18.43 -0.24
C PRO A 319 -16.51 -19.09 1.03
N SER A 320 -15.67 -19.81 1.79
CA SER A 320 -16.09 -20.42 3.06
C SER A 320 -16.37 -19.37 4.13
N ILE A 321 -15.57 -18.31 4.18
CA ILE A 321 -15.79 -17.17 5.07
C ILE A 321 -17.07 -16.45 4.66
N ALA A 322 -17.25 -16.22 3.36
CA ALA A 322 -18.41 -15.53 2.82
C ALA A 322 -19.73 -16.22 3.18
N GLN A 323 -19.75 -17.56 3.12
CA GLN A 323 -20.91 -18.35 3.54
C GLN A 323 -21.08 -18.36 5.06
N LYS A 324 -20.04 -18.71 5.83
CA LYS A 324 -20.15 -18.91 7.29
C LYS A 324 -20.36 -17.60 8.05
N LYS A 325 -19.73 -16.52 7.59
CA LYS A 325 -19.78 -15.18 8.22
C LYS A 325 -20.74 -14.23 7.52
N LYS A 326 -21.43 -14.70 6.47
CA LYS A 326 -22.41 -13.93 5.68
C LYS A 326 -21.83 -12.65 5.06
N LEU A 327 -20.55 -12.62 4.69
CA LEU A 327 -19.88 -11.48 4.06
C LEU A 327 -19.60 -11.77 2.58
N PRO A 328 -20.34 -11.20 1.61
CA PRO A 328 -20.00 -11.34 0.20
C PRO A 328 -18.58 -10.84 -0.10
N VAL A 329 -17.84 -11.60 -0.91
CA VAL A 329 -16.47 -11.25 -1.30
C VAL A 329 -16.31 -11.28 -2.81
N LEU A 330 -15.77 -10.21 -3.39
CA LEU A 330 -15.33 -10.14 -4.78
C LEU A 330 -13.81 -10.26 -4.83
N SER A 331 -13.27 -11.23 -5.59
CA SER A 331 -11.82 -11.32 -5.83
C SER A 331 -11.45 -10.80 -7.21
N LEU A 332 -10.48 -9.89 -7.26
CA LEU A 332 -9.94 -9.22 -8.43
C LEU A 332 -8.44 -9.58 -8.57
N VAL A 333 -8.01 -10.01 -9.76
CA VAL A 333 -6.66 -10.50 -10.05
C VAL A 333 -6.00 -9.67 -11.13
N VAL A 334 -5.07 -8.80 -10.74
CA VAL A 334 -4.46 -7.81 -11.63
C VAL A 334 -3.16 -8.31 -12.26
N ASP A 335 -2.92 -7.93 -13.51
CA ASP A 335 -1.72 -8.25 -14.30
C ASP A 335 -1.42 -7.11 -15.31
N GLU A 336 -0.41 -7.31 -16.17
CA GLU A 336 0.01 -6.31 -17.16
C GLU A 336 -1.03 -6.04 -18.26
N MET A 337 -1.89 -7.03 -18.52
CA MET A 337 -2.84 -7.04 -19.63
C MET A 337 -4.26 -6.75 -19.17
N THR A 338 -4.43 -6.33 -17.91
CA THR A 338 -5.74 -6.17 -17.29
C THR A 338 -6.53 -5.05 -17.97
N GLY A 339 -7.70 -5.42 -18.51
CA GLY A 339 -8.65 -4.48 -19.11
C GLY A 339 -9.52 -3.78 -18.05
N GLU A 340 -9.43 -2.45 -17.98
CA GLU A 340 -10.14 -1.61 -17.01
C GLU A 340 -11.66 -1.73 -17.08
N ALA A 341 -12.24 -1.76 -18.29
CA ALA A 341 -13.69 -1.81 -18.48
C ALA A 341 -14.33 -3.05 -17.85
N GLY A 342 -13.70 -4.24 -18.01
CA GLY A 342 -14.21 -5.47 -17.43
C GLY A 342 -14.14 -5.50 -15.90
N TYR A 343 -13.19 -4.77 -15.31
CA TYR A 343 -13.07 -4.61 -13.86
C TYR A 343 -14.17 -3.73 -13.30
N LEU A 344 -14.41 -2.59 -13.95
CA LEU A 344 -15.45 -1.64 -13.54
C LEU A 344 -16.82 -2.31 -13.53
N THR A 345 -17.19 -3.03 -14.59
CA THR A 345 -18.49 -3.73 -14.66
C THR A 345 -18.64 -4.80 -13.58
N ARG A 346 -17.55 -5.47 -13.16
CA ARG A 346 -17.60 -6.44 -12.06
C ARG A 346 -17.79 -5.77 -10.70
N ILE A 347 -17.21 -4.59 -10.51
CA ILE A 347 -17.40 -3.78 -9.30
C ILE A 347 -18.84 -3.27 -9.25
N GLU A 348 -19.35 -2.67 -10.33
CA GLU A 348 -20.74 -2.22 -10.47
C GLU A 348 -21.73 -3.34 -10.14
N ALA A 349 -21.60 -4.49 -10.81
CA ALA A 349 -22.47 -5.63 -10.56
C ALA A 349 -22.37 -6.16 -9.11
N PHE A 350 -21.19 -6.09 -8.49
CA PHE A 350 -21.03 -6.49 -7.09
C PHE A 350 -21.75 -5.53 -6.14
N LEU A 351 -21.61 -4.22 -6.34
CA LEU A 351 -22.30 -3.22 -5.54
C LEU A 351 -23.82 -3.34 -5.68
N ASP A 352 -24.34 -3.49 -6.90
CA ASP A 352 -25.78 -3.73 -7.16
C ASP A 352 -26.32 -4.94 -6.39
N LEU A 353 -25.55 -6.03 -6.35
CA LEU A 353 -25.93 -7.24 -5.60
C LEU A 353 -25.97 -6.99 -4.09
N LEU A 354 -25.06 -6.16 -3.57
CA LEU A 354 -25.03 -5.79 -2.16
C LEU A 354 -26.22 -4.91 -1.78
N GLU A 355 -26.58 -3.93 -2.61
CA GLU A 355 -27.74 -3.08 -2.41
C GLU A 355 -29.03 -3.90 -2.36
N ARG A 356 -29.26 -4.75 -3.36
CA ARG A 356 -30.44 -5.65 -3.39
C ARG A 356 -30.50 -6.58 -2.19
N ARG A 357 -29.34 -7.09 -1.76
CA ARG A 357 -29.26 -7.93 -0.56
C ARG A 357 -29.70 -7.15 0.67
N ARG A 358 -29.33 -5.88 0.80
CA ARG A 358 -29.74 -5.02 1.92
C ARG A 358 -31.25 -4.78 1.92
N GLU A 359 -31.85 -4.53 0.75
CA GLU A 359 -33.30 -4.35 0.60
C GLU A 359 -34.09 -5.61 0.98
N HIS A 360 -33.67 -6.78 0.49
CA HIS A 360 -34.38 -8.04 0.74
C HIS A 360 -34.24 -8.58 2.17
N VAL A 361 -33.16 -8.23 2.88
CA VAL A 361 -33.01 -8.57 4.31
C VAL A 361 -33.97 -7.73 5.17
N CYS A 362 -34.28 -6.49 4.79
CA CYS A 362 -35.25 -5.64 5.52
C CYS A 362 -36.71 -6.09 5.37
N THR A 363 -37.06 -6.84 4.32
CA THR A 363 -38.43 -7.31 4.06
C THR A 363 -38.81 -8.64 4.75
N ARG A 364 -37.94 -9.23 5.57
CA ARG A 364 -38.18 -10.52 6.27
C ARG A 364 -38.48 -10.39 7.78
N CYS A 365 -38.86 -9.20 8.26
CA CYS A 365 -39.33 -8.99 9.63
C CYS A 365 -40.84 -9.19 9.76
#